data_AF-A0A0F7GBU1-F1
#
_entry.id   AF-A0A0F7GBU1-F1
#
_cell.length_a   1.000
_cell.length_b   1.000
_cell.length_c   1.000
_cell.angle_alpha   90.00
_cell.angle_beta   90.00
_cell.angle_gamma   90.00
#
_symmetry.space_group_name_H-M   'P 1'
#
loop_
_entity.id
_entity.type
_entity.pdbx_description
1 polymer ?
#
loop_
_entity_poly.entity_id
_entity_poly.type
_entity_poly.pdbx_seq_one_letter_code
_entity_poly.pdbx_strand_id
1 'polypeptide(L)'
;MELIDPHFKKNPRPYIVQSLLALVALFIILFFIESLTQAVIVAALGASTFIVFTMPHSVTAQPRRLIGGHLIGIIVGSLCYLALYNSNLISANSPLAITVFVYALAVAISMFLMAITSTEHPPAAATALGILIYNGDSSAVPAIIIFTIALAIVRRMLRRYLVDLF
;
A
#
# COMPACT_ATOMS: atom_id res chain seq x y z
N MET A 1 4.79 -6.05 28.91
CA MET A 1 4.00 -5.77 27.70
C MET A 1 2.64 -6.41 27.89
N GLU A 2 1.56 -5.64 27.87
CA GLU A 2 0.21 -6.24 27.90
C GLU A 2 -0.11 -6.85 26.53
N LEU A 3 -0.77 -8.02 26.52
CA LEU A 3 -1.18 -8.69 25.27
C LEU A 3 -2.34 -7.98 24.56
N ILE A 4 -3.14 -7.21 25.31
CA ILE A 4 -4.32 -6.49 24.82
C ILE A 4 -4.19 -5.03 25.22
N ASP A 5 -4.43 -4.12 24.28
CA ASP A 5 -4.36 -2.68 24.47
C ASP A 5 -5.25 -2.21 25.65
N PRO A 6 -4.69 -1.48 26.63
CA PRO A 6 -5.45 -0.86 27.72
C PRO A 6 -6.59 0.06 27.25
N HIS A 7 -6.42 0.75 26.11
CA HIS A 7 -7.45 1.63 25.53
C HIS A 7 -8.65 0.82 25.03
N PHE A 8 -8.42 -0.33 24.41
CA PHE A 8 -9.48 -1.26 24.00
C PHE A 8 -10.30 -1.75 25.21
N LYS A 9 -9.62 -2.14 26.30
CA LYS A 9 -10.28 -2.59 27.54
C LYS A 9 -11.21 -1.52 28.13
N LYS A 10 -10.84 -0.25 28.01
CA LYS A 10 -11.64 0.88 28.51
C LYS A 10 -12.77 1.27 27.58
N ASN A 11 -12.53 1.29 26.27
CA ASN A 11 -13.52 1.70 25.27
C ASN A 11 -13.29 0.95 23.94
N PRO A 12 -13.95 -0.21 23.72
CA PRO A 12 -13.76 -1.00 22.51
C PRO A 12 -14.52 -0.43 21.29
N ARG A 13 -15.42 0.53 21.49
CA ARG A 13 -16.31 1.04 20.44
C ARG A 13 -15.56 1.59 19.21
N PRO A 14 -14.52 2.42 19.34
CA PRO A 14 -13.79 2.93 18.18
C PRO A 14 -13.14 1.83 17.36
N TYR A 15 -12.53 0.83 18.03
CA TYR A 15 -11.90 -0.31 17.35
C TYR A 15 -12.93 -1.06 16.49
N ILE A 16 -14.08 -1.42 17.06
CA ILE A 16 -15.13 -2.17 16.34
C ILE A 16 -15.68 -1.33 15.18
N VAL A 17 -16.05 -0.07 15.43
CA VAL A 17 -16.64 0.80 14.41
C VAL A 17 -15.66 1.08 13.28
N GLN A 18 -14.40 1.38 13.57
CA GLN A 18 -13.39 1.66 12.55
C GLN A 18 -13.01 0.42 11.76
N SER A 19 -12.94 -0.77 12.39
CA SER A 19 -12.74 -2.02 11.67
C SER A 19 -13.91 -2.35 10.74
N LEU A 20 -15.16 -2.11 11.16
CA LEU A 20 -16.34 -2.29 10.30
C LEU A 20 -16.35 -1.28 9.14
N LEU A 21 -16.03 -0.01 9.39
CA LEU A 21 -15.91 0.99 8.33
C LEU A 21 -14.77 0.66 7.36
N ALA A 22 -13.65 0.16 7.86
CA ALA A 22 -12.53 -0.32 7.05
C ALA A 22 -12.96 -1.50 6.16
N LEU A 23 -13.71 -2.45 6.70
CA LEU A 23 -14.27 -3.57 5.95
C LEU A 23 -15.18 -3.08 4.82
N VAL A 24 -16.13 -2.19 5.12
CA VAL A 24 -17.06 -1.66 4.12
C VAL A 24 -16.30 -0.87 3.04
N ALA A 25 -15.38 0.02 3.44
CA ALA A 25 -14.59 0.81 2.50
C ALA A 25 -13.71 -0.09 1.61
N LEU A 26 -12.99 -1.03 2.21
CA LEU A 26 -12.11 -1.94 1.46
C LEU A 26 -12.92 -2.86 0.54
N PHE A 27 -14.04 -3.41 1.02
CA PHE A 27 -14.93 -4.24 0.21
C PHE A 27 -15.45 -3.48 -1.00
N ILE A 28 -15.99 -2.27 -0.81
CA ILE A 28 -16.51 -1.46 -1.91
C ILE A 28 -15.39 -1.16 -2.91
N ILE A 29 -14.23 -0.68 -2.45
CA ILE A 29 -13.15 -0.30 -3.36
C ILE A 29 -12.62 -1.54 -4.12
N LEU A 30 -12.42 -2.67 -3.43
CA LEU A 30 -11.94 -3.90 -4.06
C LEU A 30 -12.99 -4.56 -4.98
N PHE A 31 -14.28 -4.42 -4.71
CA PHE A 31 -15.34 -4.95 -5.58
C PHE A 31 -15.31 -4.33 -6.98
N PHE A 32 -14.88 -3.07 -7.09
CA PHE A 32 -14.73 -2.36 -8.38
C PHE A 32 -13.34 -2.48 -9.00
N ILE A 33 -12.41 -3.21 -8.36
CA ILE A 33 -11.06 -3.42 -8.87
C ILE A 33 -10.92 -4.88 -9.31
N GLU A 34 -10.74 -5.09 -10.62
CA GLU A 34 -10.61 -6.44 -11.22
C GLU A 34 -9.29 -7.15 -10.86
N SER A 35 -8.35 -6.49 -10.18
CA SER A 35 -7.00 -6.99 -9.90
C SER A 35 -6.86 -7.88 -8.65
N LEU A 36 -7.93 -8.58 -8.24
CA LEU A 36 -7.93 -9.40 -7.01
C LEU A 36 -6.92 -10.56 -7.01
N THR A 37 -6.38 -10.92 -8.18
CA THR A 37 -5.35 -11.97 -8.34
C THR A 37 -3.95 -11.51 -7.93
N GLN A 38 -3.73 -10.21 -7.76
CA GLN A 38 -2.43 -9.62 -7.44
C GLN A 38 -2.23 -9.50 -5.93
N ALA A 39 -2.04 -10.64 -5.26
CA ALA A 39 -2.01 -10.74 -3.79
C ALA A 39 -1.08 -9.73 -3.09
N VAL A 40 0.11 -9.46 -3.65
CA VAL A 40 1.06 -8.49 -3.07
C VAL A 40 0.50 -7.07 -3.12
N ILE A 41 -0.17 -6.70 -4.21
CA ILE A 41 -0.82 -5.39 -4.36
C ILE A 41 -2.01 -5.32 -3.41
N VAL A 42 -2.88 -6.32 -3.39
CA VAL A 42 -4.02 -6.36 -2.46
C VAL A 42 -3.56 -6.24 -0.99
N ALA A 43 -2.46 -6.91 -0.62
CA ALA A 43 -1.87 -6.78 0.71
C ALA A 43 -1.38 -5.34 1.00
N ALA A 44 -0.73 -4.68 0.03
CA ALA A 44 -0.33 -3.28 0.14
C ALA A 44 -1.55 -2.35 0.33
N LEU A 45 -2.60 -2.53 -0.47
CA LEU A 45 -3.84 -1.75 -0.39
C LEU A 45 -4.56 -1.98 0.95
N GLY A 46 -4.61 -3.23 1.43
CA GLY A 46 -5.13 -3.58 2.75
C GLY A 46 -4.36 -2.91 3.89
N ALA A 47 -3.03 -2.88 3.81
CA ALA A 47 -2.19 -2.18 4.78
C ALA A 47 -2.41 -0.66 4.74
N SER A 48 -2.60 -0.04 3.56
CA SER A 48 -3.00 1.36 3.45
C SER A 48 -4.34 1.64 4.14
N THR A 49 -5.34 0.78 3.92
CA THR A 49 -6.64 0.89 4.61
C THR A 49 -6.47 0.77 6.11
N PHE A 50 -5.67 -0.21 6.59
CA PHE A 50 -5.39 -0.35 8.01
C PHE A 50 -4.88 0.97 8.60
N ILE A 51 -3.84 1.57 8.00
CA ILE A 51 -3.28 2.84 8.45
C ILE A 51 -4.34 3.95 8.49
N VAL A 52 -5.16 4.08 7.45
CA VAL A 52 -6.16 5.14 7.34
C VAL A 52 -7.23 5.04 8.42
N PHE A 53 -7.61 3.83 8.82
CA PHE A 53 -8.67 3.61 9.81
C PHE A 53 -8.17 3.47 11.24
N THR A 54 -6.96 2.97 11.48
CA THR A 54 -6.41 2.79 12.83
C THR A 54 -5.61 3.99 13.32
N MET A 55 -4.96 4.73 12.42
CA MET A 55 -4.19 5.94 12.76
C MET A 55 -4.47 7.08 11.76
N PRO A 56 -5.75 7.52 11.66
CA PRO A 56 -6.19 8.55 10.71
C PRO A 56 -5.45 9.90 10.84
N HIS A 57 -4.95 10.27 12.01
CA HIS A 57 -4.22 11.53 12.22
C HIS A 57 -2.70 11.41 12.08
N SER A 58 -2.19 10.19 11.89
CA SER A 58 -0.78 9.97 11.60
C SER A 58 -0.35 10.71 10.33
N VAL A 59 0.93 11.08 10.29
CA VAL A 59 1.50 11.76 9.12
C VAL A 59 1.45 10.83 7.90
N THR A 60 1.66 9.53 8.10
CA THR A 60 1.58 8.48 7.07
C THR A 60 0.20 8.30 6.46
N ALA A 61 -0.88 8.59 7.19
CA ALA A 61 -2.24 8.56 6.67
C ALA A 61 -2.60 9.80 5.82
N GLN A 62 -1.76 10.84 5.79
CA GLN A 62 -2.07 12.06 5.02
C GLN A 62 -2.19 11.76 3.52
N PRO A 63 -3.12 12.42 2.79
CA PRO A 63 -3.37 12.12 1.37
C PRO A 63 -2.12 12.27 0.50
N ARG A 64 -1.26 13.26 0.82
CA ARG A 64 0.01 13.47 0.13
C ARG A 64 0.94 12.26 0.25
N ARG A 65 1.03 11.65 1.44
CA ARG A 65 1.90 10.48 1.67
C ARG A 65 1.27 9.21 1.10
N LEU A 66 -0.03 9.01 1.31
CA LEU A 66 -0.77 7.90 0.72
C LEU A 66 -0.62 7.87 -0.81
N ILE A 67 -1.04 8.93 -1.50
CA ILE A 67 -1.00 8.98 -2.96
C ILE A 67 0.45 9.07 -3.46
N GLY A 68 1.26 9.97 -2.88
CA GLY A 68 2.64 10.19 -3.29
C GLY A 68 3.52 8.96 -3.11
N GLY A 69 3.38 8.26 -1.99
CA GLY A 69 4.14 7.03 -1.72
C GLY A 69 3.80 5.96 -2.76
N HIS A 70 2.52 5.71 -3.02
CA HIS A 70 2.09 4.74 -4.04
C HIS A 70 2.53 5.11 -5.45
N LEU A 71 2.54 6.40 -5.80
CA LEU A 71 3.10 6.87 -7.08
C LEU A 71 4.61 6.57 -7.19
N ILE A 72 5.39 6.81 -6.14
CA ILE A 72 6.80 6.43 -6.10
C ILE A 72 6.93 4.91 -6.21
N GLY A 73 6.10 4.15 -5.51
CA GLY A 73 6.07 2.70 -5.59
C GLY A 73 5.85 2.22 -7.03
N ILE A 74 4.83 2.76 -7.72
CA ILE A 74 4.53 2.47 -9.12
C ILE A 74 5.73 2.80 -10.02
N ILE A 75 6.31 4.00 -9.89
CA ILE A 75 7.44 4.44 -10.72
C ILE A 75 8.63 3.51 -10.52
N VAL A 76 9.02 3.26 -9.26
CA VAL A 76 10.18 2.43 -8.93
C VAL A 76 9.97 0.99 -9.38
N GLY A 77 8.83 0.39 -9.06
CA GLY A 77 8.49 -0.97 -9.50
C GLY A 77 8.51 -1.11 -11.02
N SER A 78 7.98 -0.11 -11.74
CA SER A 78 7.98 -0.11 -13.21
C SER A 78 9.38 0.02 -13.79
N LEU A 79 10.22 0.88 -13.22
CA LEU A 79 11.61 1.06 -13.64
C LEU A 79 12.45 -0.21 -13.39
N CYS A 80 12.29 -0.83 -12.21
CA CYS A 80 12.95 -2.09 -11.90
C CYS A 80 12.49 -3.22 -12.83
N TYR A 81 11.21 -3.26 -13.18
CA TYR A 81 10.69 -4.24 -14.13
C TYR A 81 11.28 -4.02 -15.52
N LEU A 82 11.28 -2.78 -16.01
CA LEU A 82 11.83 -2.45 -17.33
C LEU A 82 13.32 -2.77 -17.41
N ALA A 83 14.07 -2.50 -16.34
CA ALA A 83 15.50 -2.85 -16.24
C ALA A 83 15.73 -4.36 -16.35
N LEU A 84 14.87 -5.17 -15.72
CA LEU A 84 14.93 -6.63 -15.79
C LEU A 84 14.46 -7.20 -17.14
N TYR A 85 13.41 -6.63 -17.72
CA TYR A 85 12.84 -7.05 -19.01
C TYR A 85 13.84 -6.79 -20.15
N ASN A 86 14.39 -5.58 -20.23
CA ASN A 86 15.35 -5.21 -21.27
C ASN A 86 16.68 -5.97 -21.20
N SER A 87 17.04 -6.49 -20.02
CA SER A 87 18.28 -7.25 -19.82
C SER A 87 18.10 -8.76 -20.04
N ASN A 88 16.91 -9.24 -20.44
CA ASN A 88 16.55 -10.66 -20.53
C ASN A 88 16.80 -11.44 -19.22
N LEU A 89 16.88 -10.74 -18.09
CA LEU A 89 17.15 -11.32 -16.77
C LEU A 89 15.90 -11.97 -16.14
N ILE A 90 14.73 -11.86 -16.77
CA ILE A 90 13.51 -12.62 -16.44
C ILE A 90 13.26 -13.62 -17.57
N SER A 91 14.19 -14.54 -17.77
CA SER A 91 13.86 -15.83 -18.37
C SER A 91 13.56 -16.81 -17.24
N ALA A 92 12.79 -17.87 -17.48
CA ALA A 92 12.48 -18.90 -16.47
C ALA A 92 13.75 -19.54 -15.83
N ASN A 93 14.91 -19.31 -16.44
CA ASN A 93 16.22 -19.79 -15.99
C ASN A 93 17.06 -18.71 -15.28
N SER A 94 16.46 -17.58 -14.87
CA SER A 94 17.21 -16.53 -14.19
C SER A 94 17.68 -16.99 -12.80
N PRO A 95 18.93 -16.69 -12.41
CA PRO A 95 19.41 -17.04 -11.08
C PRO A 95 18.54 -16.38 -10.00
N LEU A 96 18.03 -17.19 -9.08
CA LEU A 96 17.20 -16.73 -7.95
C LEU A 96 17.81 -15.53 -7.22
N ALA A 97 19.14 -15.51 -7.08
CA ALA A 97 19.89 -14.43 -6.46
C ALA A 97 19.67 -13.07 -7.15
N ILE A 98 19.60 -13.05 -8.49
CA ILE A 98 19.38 -11.81 -9.26
C ILE A 98 17.94 -11.32 -9.04
N THR A 99 16.95 -12.21 -9.12
CA THR A 99 15.54 -11.87 -8.94
C THR A 99 15.28 -11.29 -7.54
N VAL A 100 15.76 -11.96 -6.50
CA VAL A 100 15.60 -11.50 -5.11
C VAL A 100 16.37 -10.20 -4.87
N PHE A 101 17.55 -10.04 -5.47
CA PHE A 101 18.29 -8.79 -5.38
C PHE A 101 17.50 -7.62 -5.96
N VAL A 102 16.87 -7.77 -7.13
CA VAL A 102 16.07 -6.68 -7.71
C VAL A 102 14.79 -6.40 -6.92
N TYR A 103 14.17 -7.43 -6.32
CA TYR A 103 13.06 -7.23 -5.38
C TYR A 103 13.47 -6.38 -4.17
N ALA A 104 14.60 -6.72 -3.55
CA ALA A 104 15.15 -5.94 -2.45
C ALA A 104 15.52 -4.51 -2.88
N LEU A 105 16.11 -4.37 -4.08
CA LEU A 105 16.49 -3.08 -4.64
C LEU A 105 15.27 -2.18 -4.88
N ALA A 106 14.17 -2.71 -5.42
CA ALA A 106 12.94 -1.96 -5.65
C ALA A 106 12.36 -1.41 -4.35
N VAL A 107 12.30 -2.24 -3.30
CA VAL A 107 11.86 -1.83 -1.96
C VAL A 107 12.79 -0.76 -1.38
N ALA A 108 14.10 -0.95 -1.46
CA ALA A 108 15.10 -0.01 -0.94
C ALA A 108 15.05 1.35 -1.63
N ILE A 109 14.97 1.37 -2.97
CA ILE A 109 14.85 2.61 -3.76
C ILE A 109 13.52 3.32 -3.44
N SER A 110 12.42 2.58 -3.36
CA SER A 110 11.11 3.15 -3.02
C SER A 110 11.13 3.79 -1.63
N MET A 111 11.71 3.10 -0.64
CA MET A 111 11.90 3.63 0.71
C MET A 111 12.75 4.91 0.71
N PHE A 112 13.89 4.89 0.01
CA PHE A 112 14.80 6.03 -0.09
C PHE A 112 14.13 7.25 -0.73
N LEU A 113 13.43 7.08 -1.85
CA LEU A 113 12.73 8.17 -2.53
C LEU A 113 11.58 8.71 -1.70
N MET A 114 10.81 7.85 -1.02
CA MET A 114 9.76 8.30 -0.11
C MET A 114 10.31 9.16 1.04
N ALA A 115 11.46 8.75 1.62
CA ALA A 115 12.11 9.48 2.70
C ALA A 115 12.59 10.88 2.24
N ILE A 116 13.18 10.99 1.05
CA ILE A 116 13.67 12.27 0.52
C ILE A 116 12.52 13.20 0.11
N THR A 117 11.43 12.65 -0.42
CA THR A 117 10.28 13.45 -0.91
C THR A 117 9.22 13.74 0.16
N SER A 118 9.43 13.25 1.38
CA SER A 118 8.49 13.34 2.51
C SER A 118 7.11 12.73 2.20
N THR A 119 7.12 11.60 1.49
CA THR A 119 5.93 10.84 1.08
C THR A 119 5.89 9.45 1.72
N GLU A 120 6.42 9.34 2.93
CA GLU A 120 6.57 8.07 3.65
C GLU A 120 5.22 7.38 3.87
N HIS A 121 4.98 6.35 3.07
CA HIS A 121 3.83 5.47 3.18
C HIS A 121 4.31 4.03 3.06
N PRO A 122 4.63 3.36 4.19
CA PRO A 122 5.23 2.02 4.18
C PRO A 122 4.53 0.98 3.28
N PRO A 123 3.18 0.94 3.18
CA PRO A 123 2.50 0.05 2.25
C PRO A 123 2.88 0.25 0.77
N ALA A 124 3.32 1.43 0.37
CA ALA A 124 3.75 1.70 -0.99
C ALA A 124 5.07 1.00 -1.37
N ALA A 125 5.90 0.60 -0.39
CA ALA A 125 7.06 -0.23 -0.68
C ALA A 125 6.64 -1.63 -1.18
N ALA A 126 5.57 -2.18 -0.61
CA ALA A 126 4.95 -3.41 -1.11
C ALA A 126 4.29 -3.20 -2.50
N THR A 127 3.85 -1.98 -2.80
CA THR A 127 3.35 -1.63 -4.14
C THR A 127 4.46 -1.62 -5.18
N ALA A 128 5.65 -1.11 -4.84
CA ALA A 128 6.82 -1.22 -5.72
C ALA A 128 7.15 -2.68 -6.06
N LEU A 129 7.15 -3.54 -5.04
CA LEU A 129 7.38 -4.97 -5.20
C LEU A 129 6.26 -5.64 -6.02
N GLY A 130 5.00 -5.31 -5.73
CA GLY A 130 3.84 -5.84 -6.45
C GLY A 130 3.86 -5.48 -7.93
N ILE A 131 4.08 -4.20 -8.26
CA ILE A 131 4.24 -3.77 -9.65
C ILE A 131 5.37 -4.54 -10.32
N LEU A 132 6.55 -4.63 -9.68
CA LEU A 132 7.68 -5.37 -10.23
C LEU A 132 7.37 -6.84 -10.55
N ILE A 133 6.62 -7.52 -9.67
CA ILE A 133 6.23 -8.92 -9.84
C ILE A 133 5.20 -9.10 -10.96
N TYR A 134 4.22 -8.19 -11.06
CA TYR A 134 3.04 -8.36 -11.91
C TYR A 134 3.06 -7.57 -13.22
N ASN A 135 4.12 -6.84 -13.57
CA ASN A 135 4.14 -5.88 -14.70
C ASN A 135 4.06 -6.50 -16.12
N GLY A 136 3.27 -7.56 -16.33
CA GLY A 136 2.62 -7.91 -17.60
C GLY A 136 1.11 -7.62 -17.60
N ASP A 137 0.55 -7.14 -16.48
CA ASP A 137 -0.87 -6.81 -16.33
C ASP A 137 -1.06 -5.29 -16.18
N SER A 138 -1.40 -4.62 -17.30
CA SER A 138 -1.58 -3.16 -17.36
C SER A 138 -2.72 -2.63 -16.48
N SER A 139 -3.58 -3.49 -15.94
CA SER A 139 -4.69 -3.11 -15.06
C SER A 139 -4.25 -2.74 -13.64
N ALA A 140 -3.05 -3.14 -13.21
CA ALA A 140 -2.56 -2.92 -11.84
C ALA A 140 -2.40 -1.43 -11.49
N VAL A 141 -1.75 -0.66 -12.37
CA VAL A 141 -1.46 0.76 -12.16
C VAL A 141 -2.74 1.60 -12.00
N PRO A 142 -3.73 1.55 -12.91
CA PRO A 142 -4.96 2.31 -12.73
C PRO A 142 -5.73 1.86 -11.49
N ALA A 143 -5.72 0.56 -11.14
CA ALA A 143 -6.34 0.05 -9.92
C ALA A 143 -5.74 0.69 -8.66
N ILE A 144 -4.41 0.75 -8.53
CA ILE A 144 -3.74 1.38 -7.38
C ILE A 144 -4.05 2.88 -7.31
N ILE A 145 -4.06 3.58 -8.45
CA ILE A 145 -4.36 5.03 -8.49
C ILE A 145 -5.81 5.28 -8.05
N ILE A 146 -6.78 4.54 -8.61
CA ILE A 146 -8.19 4.66 -8.24
C ILE A 146 -8.36 4.34 -6.75
N PHE A 147 -7.73 3.26 -6.27
CA PHE A 147 -7.79 2.87 -4.86
C PHE A 147 -7.28 3.99 -3.94
N THR A 148 -6.09 4.53 -4.22
CA THR A 148 -5.46 5.53 -3.34
C THR A 148 -6.22 6.84 -3.32
N ILE A 149 -6.80 7.25 -4.46
CA ILE A 149 -7.68 8.42 -4.53
C ILE A 149 -8.98 8.15 -3.75
N ALA A 150 -9.63 7.01 -3.96
CA ALA A 150 -10.86 6.64 -3.25
C ALA A 150 -10.62 6.60 -1.74
N LEU A 151 -9.54 5.96 -1.29
CA LEU A 151 -9.19 5.87 0.12
C LEU A 151 -8.81 7.24 0.71
N ALA A 152 -8.15 8.12 -0.06
CA ALA A 152 -7.88 9.49 0.37
C ALA A 152 -9.17 10.31 0.55
N ILE A 153 -10.18 10.12 -0.31
CA ILE A 153 -11.50 10.73 -0.19
C ILE A 153 -12.23 10.20 1.04
N VAL A 154 -12.30 8.87 1.20
CA VAL A 154 -12.90 8.21 2.37
C VAL A 154 -12.27 8.75 3.65
N ARG A 155 -10.94 8.80 3.72
CA ARG A 155 -10.24 9.40 4.85
C ARG A 155 -10.68 10.84 5.07
N ARG A 156 -10.69 11.68 4.04
CA ARG A 156 -11.05 13.10 4.18
C ARG A 156 -12.46 13.28 4.74
N MET A 157 -13.42 12.44 4.31
CA MET A 157 -14.79 12.46 4.79
C MET A 157 -14.92 11.96 6.23
N LEU A 158 -14.25 10.85 6.55
CA LEU A 158 -14.37 10.19 7.84
C LEU A 158 -13.41 10.74 8.90
N ARG A 159 -12.40 11.54 8.54
CA ARG A 159 -11.35 12.04 9.46
C ARG A 159 -11.91 12.67 10.74
N ARG A 160 -13.05 13.34 10.68
CA ARG A 160 -13.68 13.98 11.84
C ARG A 160 -14.31 12.98 12.84
N TYR A 161 -14.58 11.76 12.40
CA TYR A 161 -15.24 10.70 13.17
C TYR A 161 -14.28 9.60 13.60
N LEU A 162 -13.13 9.48 12.92
CA LEU A 162 -12.10 8.51 13.25
C LEU A 162 -11.20 9.06 14.37
N VAL A 163 -10.74 8.20 15.27
CA VAL A 163 -9.74 8.47 16.31
C VAL A 163 -8.53 7.58 16.10
N ASP A 164 -7.37 7.98 16.61
CA ASP A 164 -6.20 7.10 16.60
C ASP A 164 -6.38 6.01 17.67
N LEU A 165 -6.14 4.75 17.30
CA LEU A 165 -6.35 3.59 18.16
C LEU A 165 -5.14 3.25 19.04
N PHE A 166 -3.94 3.68 18.65
CA PHE A 166 -2.68 3.48 19.37
C PHE A 166 -1.66 4.56 19.00
#